data_AF-A0A2G6CD15-F1
#
_entry.id   AF-A0A2G6CD15-F1
#
_cell.length_a   1.000
_cell.length_b   1.000
_cell.length_c   1.000
_cell.angle_alpha   90.00
_cell.angle_beta   90.00
_cell.angle_gamma   90.00
#
_symmetry.space_group_name_H-M   'P 1'
#
loop_
_entity.id
_entity.type
_entity.pdbx_description
1 polymer ?
#
loop_
_entity_poly.entity_id
_entity_poly.type
_entity_poly.pdbx_seq_one_letter_code
_entity_poly.pdbx_strand_id
1 'polypeptide(L)'
;MIAKNGTQNTLKGHEKHKPENPKALIFKESAFSGTSDTYSRPQKTPAAATPDPGIHKRLDKFSRAVIFAYSQDWPLTIGLTVSWDALLLAGEHDEGHCLGRDPWDREKYLRRELCRLSRHGKRPFVSLWGRDVGRRLGEHVHLSVYWPSGDLERVVRLISRVTGSRSEFVHAPYTIEPVARSVCGGWQINLNTRSQAGALDWASYIAHQHDKHTHAPNLQGRAFGISRAINAKAQRCAGFIPTVGEHHV
;
A
#
# COMPACT_ATOMS: atom_id res chain seq x y z
N MET A 1 17.73 56.66 -42.29
CA MET A 1 17.39 56.65 -43.72
C MET A 1 17.18 55.21 -44.16
N ILE A 2 16.01 54.94 -44.72
CA ILE A 2 15.62 53.87 -45.66
C ILE A 2 16.40 52.54 -45.61
N ALA A 3 15.72 51.46 -45.21
CA ALA A 3 15.61 50.24 -46.02
C ALA A 3 14.44 49.39 -45.53
N LYS A 4 13.34 49.42 -46.32
CA LYS A 4 12.36 48.35 -46.38
C LYS A 4 13.04 47.11 -46.96
N ASN A 5 12.75 45.92 -46.45
CA ASN A 5 12.66 44.72 -47.28
C ASN A 5 11.67 43.75 -46.63
N GLY A 6 10.58 43.51 -47.36
CA GLY A 6 9.64 42.44 -47.07
C GLY A 6 10.11 41.15 -47.72
N THR A 7 9.68 40.03 -47.15
CA THR A 7 9.53 38.80 -47.90
C THR A 7 8.36 38.04 -47.29
N GLN A 8 7.26 38.02 -48.03
CA GLN A 8 6.22 37.02 -47.89
C GLN A 8 6.81 35.66 -48.25
N ASN A 9 6.56 34.63 -47.45
CA ASN A 9 6.46 33.29 -48.00
C ASN A 9 5.54 32.38 -47.18
N THR A 10 4.40 32.08 -47.83
CA THR A 10 3.76 30.76 -47.93
C THR A 10 3.39 29.98 -46.66
N LEU A 11 2.13 30.17 -46.27
CA LEU A 11 1.28 29.15 -45.65
C LEU A 11 1.18 27.92 -46.56
N LYS A 12 1.63 26.75 -46.08
CA LYS A 12 1.19 25.43 -46.55
C LYS A 12 1.21 24.44 -45.39
N GLY A 13 0.15 23.64 -45.29
CA GLY A 13 0.22 22.30 -44.70
C GLY A 13 -0.38 22.15 -43.31
N HIS A 14 -1.70 21.98 -43.26
CA HIS A 14 -2.34 21.22 -42.21
C HIS A 14 -1.79 19.79 -42.19
N GLU A 15 -1.13 19.39 -41.10
CA GLU A 15 -1.16 18.01 -40.64
C GLU A 15 -1.63 17.99 -39.18
N LYS A 16 -2.90 17.62 -39.02
CA LYS A 16 -3.48 17.28 -37.72
C LYS A 16 -2.82 15.98 -37.26
N HIS A 17 -1.81 16.08 -36.42
CA HIS A 17 -1.39 14.93 -35.62
C HIS A 17 -2.53 14.60 -34.65
N LYS A 18 -3.29 13.57 -35.03
CA LYS A 18 -4.25 12.88 -34.18
C LYS A 18 -3.43 12.20 -33.08
N PRO A 19 -3.61 12.49 -31.78
CA PRO A 19 -3.03 11.64 -30.76
C PRO A 19 -3.72 10.28 -30.87
N GLU A 20 -2.92 9.25 -31.17
CA GLU A 20 -3.35 7.87 -31.04
C GLU A 20 -3.77 7.65 -29.59
N ASN A 21 -5.01 7.23 -29.43
CA ASN A 21 -5.67 6.93 -28.18
C ASN A 21 -5.05 5.64 -27.60
N PRO A 22 -4.19 5.69 -26.55
CA PRO A 22 -3.85 4.47 -25.86
C PRO A 22 -5.12 4.08 -25.12
N LYS A 23 -5.68 2.91 -25.47
CA LYS A 23 -6.81 2.30 -24.76
C LYS A 23 -6.53 2.35 -23.26
N ALA A 24 -7.07 3.36 -22.59
CA ALA A 24 -7.16 3.39 -21.15
C ALA A 24 -7.96 2.15 -20.78
N LEU A 25 -7.29 1.18 -20.17
CA LEU A 25 -7.95 0.13 -19.43
C LEU A 25 -8.75 0.84 -18.34
N ILE A 26 -10.04 1.08 -18.64
CA ILE A 26 -11.02 1.56 -17.67
C ILE A 26 -11.09 0.50 -16.59
N PHE A 27 -10.27 0.67 -15.55
CA PHE A 27 -10.47 0.00 -14.28
C PHE A 27 -11.77 0.57 -13.72
N LYS A 28 -12.86 -0.19 -13.87
CA LYS A 28 -14.12 0.11 -13.21
C LYS A 28 -13.84 0.30 -11.72
N GLU A 29 -14.19 1.49 -11.25
CA GLU A 29 -14.33 1.82 -9.85
C GLU A 29 -15.14 0.72 -9.15
N SER A 30 -14.50 0.05 -8.21
CA SER A 30 -15.22 -0.65 -7.15
C SER A 30 -14.95 0.14 -5.88
N ALA A 31 -15.89 1.03 -5.56
CA ALA A 31 -16.02 1.64 -4.25
C ALA A 31 -15.93 0.53 -3.20
N PHE A 32 -14.96 0.64 -2.29
CA PHE A 32 -14.87 -0.22 -1.13
C PHE A 32 -15.71 0.43 -0.02
N SER A 33 -17.02 0.54 -0.26
CA SER A 33 -18.00 0.90 0.77
C SER A 33 -18.51 -0.40 1.38
N GLY A 34 -18.12 -0.66 2.61
CA GLY A 34 -18.79 -1.69 3.41
C GLY A 34 -20.20 -1.24 3.74
N THR A 35 -21.18 -1.77 3.03
CA THR A 35 -22.56 -1.92 3.51
C THR A 35 -23.12 -3.25 3.00
N SER A 36 -23.86 -3.91 3.87
CA SER A 36 -24.45 -5.24 3.70
C SER A 36 -25.44 -5.33 2.53
N ASP A 37 -25.55 -6.58 2.07
CA ASP A 37 -26.66 -7.20 1.36
C ASP A 37 -26.73 -7.25 -0.18
N THR A 38 -26.70 -8.52 -0.62
CA THR A 38 -27.27 -9.15 -1.82
C THR A 38 -26.58 -8.99 -3.17
N TYR A 39 -25.81 -10.02 -3.53
CA TYR A 39 -25.88 -10.66 -4.86
C TYR A 39 -25.58 -12.16 -4.73
N SER A 40 -26.64 -12.95 -4.59
CA SER A 40 -26.58 -14.41 -4.69
C SER A 40 -26.40 -14.84 -6.15
N ARG A 41 -25.17 -15.18 -6.51
CA ARG A 41 -24.88 -16.06 -7.65
C ARG A 41 -24.19 -17.30 -7.06
N PRO A 42 -24.59 -18.53 -7.41
CA PRO A 42 -23.99 -19.73 -6.82
C PRO A 42 -22.52 -19.79 -7.25
N GLN A 43 -21.63 -19.35 -6.37
CA GLN A 43 -20.21 -19.62 -6.49
C GLN A 43 -20.03 -21.09 -6.16
N LYS A 44 -19.47 -21.83 -7.11
CA LYS A 44 -18.97 -23.19 -6.89
C LYS A 44 -18.00 -23.08 -5.71
N THR A 45 -18.35 -23.68 -4.58
CA THR A 45 -17.56 -23.66 -3.35
C THR A 45 -16.15 -24.15 -3.72
N PRO A 46 -15.10 -23.32 -3.64
CA PRO A 46 -13.75 -23.83 -3.73
C PRO A 46 -13.60 -24.85 -2.59
N ALA A 47 -12.94 -25.98 -2.85
CA ALA A 47 -12.56 -26.89 -1.79
C ALA A 47 -11.90 -26.07 -0.66
N ALA A 48 -12.38 -26.25 0.57
CA ALA A 48 -11.91 -25.47 1.71
C ALA A 48 -10.39 -25.53 1.76
N ALA A 49 -9.74 -24.37 1.53
CA ALA A 49 -8.31 -24.26 1.66
C ALA A 49 -7.94 -24.68 3.09
N THR A 50 -6.93 -25.54 3.23
CA THR A 50 -6.44 -25.90 4.55
C THR A 50 -5.86 -24.62 5.19
N PRO A 51 -6.29 -24.23 6.41
CA PRO A 51 -5.82 -23.00 7.03
C PRO A 51 -4.30 -22.98 7.12
N ASP A 52 -3.67 -21.83 6.86
CA ASP A 52 -2.24 -21.63 7.08
C ASP A 52 -1.92 -22.01 8.53
N PRO A 53 -1.10 -23.05 8.79
CA PRO A 53 -0.83 -23.52 10.15
C PRO A 53 -0.18 -22.46 11.03
N GLY A 54 0.36 -21.38 10.45
CA GLY A 54 0.93 -20.24 11.15
C GLY A 54 -0.04 -19.10 11.48
N ILE A 55 -1.31 -19.16 11.05
CA ILE A 55 -2.22 -18.00 11.10
C ILE A 55 -2.49 -17.51 12.51
N HIS A 56 -2.87 -18.40 13.45
CA HIS A 56 -3.19 -18.01 14.83
C HIS A 56 -1.99 -17.34 15.52
N LYS A 57 -0.79 -17.89 15.31
CA LYS A 57 0.46 -17.32 15.84
C LYS A 57 0.79 -15.98 15.20
N ARG A 58 0.42 -15.77 13.94
CA ARG A 58 0.62 -14.50 13.22
C ARG A 58 -0.36 -13.44 13.72
N LEU A 59 -1.64 -13.78 13.85
CA LEU A 59 -2.68 -12.92 14.40
C LEU A 59 -2.30 -12.43 15.79
N ASP A 60 -1.96 -13.34 16.72
CA ASP A 60 -1.53 -12.97 18.07
C ASP A 60 -0.35 -11.98 18.05
N LYS A 61 0.70 -12.30 17.28
CA LYS A 61 1.88 -11.42 17.15
C LYS A 61 1.52 -10.05 16.58
N PHE A 62 0.65 -10.00 15.59
CA PHE A 62 0.25 -8.76 14.94
C PHE A 62 -0.61 -7.92 15.88
N SER A 63 -1.64 -8.50 16.50
CA SER A 63 -2.49 -7.84 17.49
C SER A 63 -1.67 -7.28 18.65
N ARG A 64 -0.75 -8.07 19.22
CA ARG A 64 0.16 -7.60 20.28
C ARG A 64 1.03 -6.44 19.83
N ALA A 65 1.52 -6.46 18.59
CA ALA A 65 2.33 -5.39 18.05
C ALA A 65 1.51 -4.11 17.82
N VAL A 66 0.23 -4.21 17.42
CA VAL A 66 -0.71 -3.08 17.36
C VAL A 66 -0.91 -2.50 18.76
N ILE A 67 -1.33 -3.31 19.74
CA ILE A 67 -1.60 -2.85 21.10
C ILE A 67 -0.36 -2.16 21.69
N PHE A 68 0.81 -2.78 21.52
CA PHE A 68 2.06 -2.18 21.95
C PHE A 68 2.33 -0.84 21.27
N ALA A 69 2.16 -0.73 19.95
CA ALA A 69 2.35 0.53 19.23
C ALA A 69 1.48 1.67 19.79
N TYR A 70 0.22 1.38 20.09
CA TYR A 70 -0.70 2.35 20.71
C TYR A 70 -0.27 2.73 22.13
N SER A 71 0.23 1.77 22.93
CA SER A 71 0.76 2.06 24.27
C SER A 71 2.01 2.96 24.27
N GLN A 72 2.69 3.07 23.12
CA GLN A 72 3.88 3.90 22.94
C GLN A 72 3.58 5.23 22.22
N ASP A 73 2.30 5.57 22.02
CA ASP A 73 1.87 6.74 21.23
C ASP A 73 2.37 6.73 19.76
N TRP A 74 2.49 5.53 19.18
CA TRP A 74 2.83 5.31 17.77
C TRP A 74 1.67 4.62 17.03
N PRO A 75 0.47 5.24 16.97
CA PRO A 75 -0.71 4.61 16.40
C PRO A 75 -0.50 4.24 14.92
N LEU A 76 -0.91 3.06 14.51
CA LEU A 76 -0.85 2.66 13.09
C LEU A 76 -1.98 3.36 12.32
N THR A 77 -1.66 4.54 11.79
CA THR A 77 -2.61 5.49 11.19
C THR A 77 -2.76 5.35 9.68
N ILE A 78 -1.86 4.62 9.00
CA ILE A 78 -1.87 4.45 7.55
C ILE A 78 -1.95 2.97 7.17
N GLY A 79 -2.90 2.63 6.31
CA GLY A 79 -2.87 1.42 5.49
C GLY A 79 -2.30 1.73 4.11
N LEU A 80 -1.26 1.02 3.68
CA LEU A 80 -0.65 1.17 2.36
C LEU A 80 -0.74 -0.16 1.61
N THR A 81 -1.21 -0.12 0.37
CA THR A 81 -1.14 -1.25 -0.56
C THR A 81 -0.32 -0.84 -1.77
N VAL A 82 0.62 -1.71 -2.19
CA VAL A 82 1.40 -1.54 -3.43
C VAL A 82 1.33 -2.83 -4.23
N SER A 83 0.85 -2.74 -5.47
CA SER A 83 0.89 -3.80 -6.49
C SER A 83 2.04 -3.53 -7.45
N TRP A 84 3.08 -4.36 -7.36
CA TRP A 84 4.26 -4.23 -8.21
C TRP A 84 3.95 -4.55 -9.67
N ASP A 85 3.12 -5.56 -9.89
CA ASP A 85 2.74 -5.97 -11.25
C ASP A 85 1.92 -4.89 -11.94
N ALA A 86 1.00 -4.21 -11.25
CA ALA A 86 0.26 -3.09 -11.83
C ALA A 86 1.19 -1.94 -12.25
N LEU A 87 2.19 -1.61 -11.41
CA LEU A 87 3.19 -0.58 -11.72
C LEU A 87 4.05 -0.97 -12.93
N LEU A 88 4.48 -2.24 -13.00
CA LEU A 88 5.26 -2.76 -14.12
C LEU A 88 4.46 -2.79 -15.42
N LEU A 89 3.22 -3.26 -15.39
CA LEU A 89 2.33 -3.33 -16.55
C LEU A 89 1.99 -1.93 -17.09
N ALA A 90 1.84 -0.94 -16.21
CA ALA A 90 1.64 0.45 -16.59
C ALA A 90 2.91 1.12 -17.14
N GLY A 91 4.08 0.47 -17.03
CA GLY A 91 5.35 1.02 -17.48
C GLY A 91 5.82 2.22 -16.65
N GLU A 92 5.46 2.29 -15.37
CA GLU A 92 5.79 3.41 -14.49
C GLU A 92 7.31 3.50 -14.27
N HIS A 93 7.88 4.69 -14.41
CA HIS A 93 9.30 4.92 -14.20
C HIS A 93 9.53 6.40 -13.91
N ASP A 94 10.18 6.68 -12.79
CA ASP A 94 10.72 8.01 -12.46
C ASP A 94 12.10 7.81 -11.80
N GLU A 95 12.88 8.88 -11.70
CA GLU A 95 14.18 8.85 -11.04
C GLU A 95 14.07 8.34 -9.59
N GLY A 96 14.90 7.34 -9.24
CA GLY A 96 14.94 6.76 -7.90
C GLY A 96 13.89 5.68 -7.61
N HIS A 97 13.09 5.29 -8.61
CA HIS A 97 12.15 4.18 -8.50
C HIS A 97 12.85 2.82 -8.33
N CYS A 98 12.11 1.81 -7.88
CA CYS A 98 12.66 0.47 -7.62
C CYS A 98 12.18 -0.62 -8.57
N LEU A 99 11.41 -0.31 -9.62
CA LEU A 99 10.78 -1.37 -10.43
C LEU A 99 11.77 -2.27 -11.18
N GLY A 100 12.96 -1.76 -11.50
CA GLY A 100 14.06 -2.58 -12.08
C GLY A 100 14.74 -3.55 -11.10
N ARG A 101 14.36 -3.56 -9.82
CA ARG A 101 14.88 -4.52 -8.82
C ARG A 101 14.08 -5.82 -8.84
N ASP A 102 14.66 -6.87 -8.25
CA ASP A 102 13.94 -8.12 -8.00
C ASP A 102 12.74 -7.92 -7.05
N PRO A 103 11.69 -8.76 -7.17
CA PRO A 103 10.51 -8.79 -6.30
C PRO A 103 10.75 -8.47 -4.83
N TRP A 104 11.65 -9.24 -4.20
CA TRP A 104 11.97 -9.07 -2.78
C TRP A 104 12.71 -7.76 -2.47
N ASP A 105 13.56 -7.30 -3.39
CA ASP A 105 14.35 -6.09 -3.21
C ASP A 105 13.52 -4.81 -3.40
N ARG A 106 12.46 -4.83 -4.20
CA ARG A 106 11.48 -3.72 -4.30
C ARG A 106 10.85 -3.42 -2.95
N GLU A 107 10.32 -4.46 -2.31
CA GLU A 107 9.64 -4.33 -1.02
C GLU A 107 10.64 -3.93 0.08
N LYS A 108 11.84 -4.53 0.10
CA LYS A 108 12.93 -4.15 1.02
C LYS A 108 13.35 -2.69 0.83
N TYR A 109 13.45 -2.24 -0.42
CA TYR A 109 13.78 -0.86 -0.75
C TYR A 109 12.72 0.11 -0.25
N LEU A 110 11.43 -0.16 -0.49
CA LEU A 110 10.31 0.63 0.02
C LEU A 110 10.36 0.76 1.55
N ARG A 111 10.52 -0.35 2.28
CA ARG A 111 10.58 -0.32 3.75
C ARG A 111 11.82 0.43 4.27
N ARG A 112 12.95 0.31 3.58
CA ARG A 112 14.18 1.05 3.92
C ARG A 112 13.97 2.55 3.74
N GLU A 113 13.36 2.97 2.65
CA GLU A 113 13.08 4.37 2.35
C GLU A 113 12.05 4.97 3.32
N LEU A 114 10.98 4.23 3.65
CA LEU A 114 10.05 4.63 4.73
C LEU A 114 10.77 4.77 6.07
N CYS A 115 11.64 3.82 6.41
CA CYS A 115 12.43 3.88 7.64
C CYS A 115 13.38 5.09 7.67
N ARG A 116 14.02 5.40 6.54
CA ARG A 116 14.87 6.58 6.40
C ARG A 116 14.05 7.86 6.59
N LEU A 117 12.86 7.94 5.99
CA LEU A 117 11.95 9.08 6.17
C LEU A 117 11.51 9.23 7.63
N SER A 118 11.18 8.14 8.33
CA SER A 118 10.84 8.19 9.77
C SER A 118 11.99 8.77 10.61
N ARG A 119 13.23 8.34 10.34
CA ARG A 119 14.43 8.84 11.03
C ARG A 119 14.68 10.32 10.80
N HIS A 120 14.49 10.81 9.57
CA HIS A 120 14.56 12.25 9.28
C HIS A 120 13.51 13.04 10.07
N GLY A 121 12.32 12.47 10.29
CA GLY A 121 11.29 13.04 11.14
C GLY A 121 11.52 12.86 12.66
N LYS A 122 12.66 12.29 13.07
CA LYS A 122 12.99 11.90 14.46
C LYS A 122 11.96 10.95 15.09
N ARG A 123 11.42 10.01 14.31
CA ARG A 123 10.39 9.05 14.73
C ARG A 123 10.85 7.61 14.48
N PRO A 124 10.39 6.63 15.26
CA PRO A 124 10.64 5.24 14.96
C PRO A 124 9.88 4.82 13.69
N PHE A 125 10.47 3.92 12.92
CA PHE A 125 9.72 3.22 11.87
C PHE A 125 8.90 2.11 12.52
N VAL A 126 7.59 2.33 12.58
CA VAL A 126 6.62 1.42 13.20
C VAL A 126 5.66 0.93 12.13
N SER A 127 5.74 -0.36 11.83
CA SER A 127 4.93 -0.98 10.78
C SER A 127 4.76 -2.50 10.96
N LEU A 128 3.65 -3.01 10.41
CA LEU A 128 3.36 -4.41 10.12
C LEU A 128 3.26 -4.56 8.60
N TRP A 129 3.62 -5.71 8.04
CA TRP A 129 3.43 -5.96 6.61
C TRP A 129 3.14 -7.42 6.28
N GLY A 130 2.49 -7.62 5.14
CA GLY A 130 2.24 -8.92 4.53
C GLY A 130 2.31 -8.79 3.02
N ARG A 131 3.04 -9.70 2.39
CA ARG A 131 3.20 -9.83 0.94
C ARG A 131 2.34 -10.95 0.43
N ASP A 132 1.86 -10.80 -0.78
CA ASP A 132 1.01 -11.78 -1.41
C ASP A 132 1.13 -11.77 -2.95
N VAL A 133 0.71 -12.86 -3.58
CA VAL A 133 0.52 -12.94 -5.03
C VAL A 133 -0.95 -13.25 -5.29
N GLY A 134 -1.71 -12.23 -5.65
CA GLY A 134 -3.14 -12.34 -5.86
C GLY A 134 -3.48 -12.42 -7.34
N ARG A 135 -4.55 -13.15 -7.70
CA ARG A 135 -5.03 -13.24 -9.10
C ARG A 135 -5.26 -11.88 -9.77
N ARG A 136 -5.72 -10.88 -9.00
CA ARG A 136 -6.04 -9.52 -9.49
C ARG A 136 -4.88 -8.53 -9.36
N LEU A 137 -4.18 -8.55 -8.21
CA LEU A 137 -3.16 -7.57 -7.88
C LEU A 137 -1.75 -8.02 -8.27
N GLY A 138 -1.58 -9.26 -8.73
CA GLY A 138 -0.26 -9.83 -8.96
C GLY A 138 0.56 -9.86 -7.66
N GLU A 139 1.87 -9.70 -7.77
CA GLU A 139 2.73 -9.47 -6.61
C GLU A 139 2.41 -8.12 -5.94
N HIS A 140 2.08 -8.16 -4.66
CA HIS A 140 1.73 -6.96 -3.89
C HIS A 140 2.15 -7.06 -2.42
N VAL A 141 2.15 -5.91 -1.74
CA VAL A 141 2.40 -5.81 -0.31
C VAL A 141 1.36 -4.89 0.34
N HIS A 142 0.88 -5.30 1.50
CA HIS A 142 0.09 -4.49 2.41
C HIS A 142 0.95 -4.10 3.62
N LEU A 143 0.88 -2.84 4.01
CA LEU A 143 1.52 -2.31 5.21
C LEU A 143 0.47 -1.64 6.10
N SER A 144 0.63 -1.81 7.41
CA SER A 144 0.07 -0.94 8.44
C SER A 144 1.24 -0.10 8.98
N VAL A 145 1.14 1.23 8.99
CA VAL A 145 2.26 2.13 9.28
C VAL A 145 1.83 3.24 10.23
N TYR A 146 2.66 3.54 11.23
CA TYR A 146 2.54 4.76 12.01
C TYR A 146 3.02 5.94 11.18
N TRP A 147 2.11 6.89 10.94
CA TRP A 147 2.49 8.17 10.38
C TRP A 147 1.56 9.30 10.81
N PRO A 148 2.08 10.38 11.41
CA PRO A 148 1.27 11.56 11.70
C PRO A 148 0.65 12.14 10.42
N SER A 149 -0.65 12.38 10.46
CA SER A 149 -1.44 12.84 9.30
C SER A 149 -0.96 14.17 8.73
N GLY A 150 -0.48 15.08 9.58
CA GLY A 150 0.10 16.36 9.16
C GLY A 150 1.33 16.24 8.26
N ASP A 151 1.95 15.06 8.21
CA ASP A 151 3.09 14.75 7.34
C ASP A 151 2.76 13.72 6.25
N LEU A 152 1.47 13.48 5.96
CA LEU A 152 1.04 12.50 4.97
C LEU A 152 1.63 12.80 3.58
N GLU A 153 1.70 14.07 3.20
CA GLU A 153 2.26 14.48 1.90
C GLU A 153 3.69 13.98 1.69
N ARG A 154 4.52 13.94 2.75
CA ARG A 154 5.89 13.42 2.66
C ARG A 154 5.94 11.93 2.34
N VAL A 155 4.99 11.17 2.86
CA VAL A 155 4.84 9.73 2.57
C VAL A 155 4.36 9.53 1.15
N VAL A 156 3.35 10.30 0.72
CA VAL A 156 2.84 10.27 -0.64
C VAL A 156 3.97 10.54 -1.64
N ARG A 157 4.70 11.65 -1.47
CA ARG A 157 5.85 11.99 -2.33
C ARG A 157 6.92 10.89 -2.35
N LEU A 158 7.20 10.27 -1.19
CA LEU A 158 8.14 9.17 -1.11
C LEU A 158 7.67 7.96 -1.91
N ILE A 159 6.42 7.54 -1.73
CA ILE A 159 5.84 6.38 -2.42
C ILE A 159 5.82 6.65 -3.92
N SER A 160 5.41 7.85 -4.35
CA SER A 160 5.43 8.22 -5.77
C SER A 160 6.82 8.03 -6.38
N ARG A 161 7.86 8.57 -5.72
CA ARG A 161 9.25 8.40 -6.17
C ARG A 161 9.71 6.95 -6.17
N VAL A 162 9.46 6.21 -5.09
CA VAL A 162 9.93 4.82 -4.94
C VAL A 162 9.25 3.88 -5.95
N THR A 163 7.97 4.10 -6.21
CA THR A 163 7.19 3.30 -7.15
C THR A 163 7.37 3.75 -8.60
N GLY A 164 7.82 4.98 -8.82
CA GLY A 164 7.93 5.58 -10.15
C GLY A 164 6.61 6.06 -10.70
N SER A 165 5.54 6.11 -9.88
CA SER A 165 4.19 6.46 -10.31
C SER A 165 3.66 7.67 -9.56
N ARG A 166 3.18 8.65 -10.32
CA ARG A 166 2.66 9.92 -9.78
C ARG A 166 1.45 9.68 -8.89
N SER A 167 1.34 10.49 -7.85
CA SER A 167 0.20 10.49 -6.93
C SER A 167 -0.94 11.37 -7.41
N GLU A 168 -2.15 10.93 -7.12
CA GLU A 168 -3.34 11.77 -7.05
C GLU A 168 -3.95 11.68 -5.64
N PHE A 169 -4.37 12.83 -5.11
CA PHE A 169 -5.18 12.89 -3.91
C PHE A 169 -6.63 12.72 -4.32
N VAL A 170 -7.26 11.66 -3.82
CA VAL A 170 -8.61 11.28 -4.25
C VAL A 170 -9.65 11.93 -3.34
N HIS A 171 -9.38 11.95 -2.04
CA HIS A 171 -10.27 12.53 -1.03
C HIS A 171 -9.50 13.34 0.00
N ALA A 172 -10.22 14.20 0.72
CA ALA A 172 -9.67 14.85 1.90
C ALA A 172 -9.21 13.81 2.94
N PRO A 173 -8.18 14.11 3.75
CA PRO A 173 -7.77 13.25 4.86
C PRO A 173 -8.94 12.91 5.79
N TYR A 174 -8.92 11.70 6.35
CA TYR A 174 -9.90 11.18 7.32
C TYR A 174 -11.29 10.88 6.76
N THR A 175 -11.36 10.58 5.48
CA THR A 175 -12.50 9.93 4.85
C THR A 175 -12.35 8.41 4.92
N ILE A 176 -13.46 7.67 4.74
CA ILE A 176 -13.48 6.18 4.76
C ILE A 176 -12.77 5.60 3.52
N GLU A 177 -12.45 6.46 2.55
CA GLU A 177 -11.96 6.12 1.21
C GLU A 177 -10.45 6.38 1.07
N PRO A 178 -9.81 5.89 -0.02
CA PRO A 178 -8.40 6.13 -0.27
C PRO A 178 -8.09 7.64 -0.28
N VAL A 179 -7.13 8.08 0.54
CA VAL A 179 -6.76 9.50 0.61
C VAL A 179 -5.79 9.88 -0.51
N ALA A 180 -4.94 8.94 -0.91
CA ALA A 180 -4.05 9.11 -2.06
C ALA A 180 -3.85 7.78 -2.78
N ARG A 181 -3.64 7.82 -4.10
CA ARG A 181 -3.27 6.65 -4.92
C ARG A 181 -2.35 7.05 -6.07
N SER A 182 -1.71 6.07 -6.70
CA SER A 182 -1.05 6.29 -8.00
C SER A 182 -2.09 6.54 -9.09
N VAL A 183 -1.73 7.35 -10.09
CA VAL A 183 -2.53 7.55 -11.31
C VAL A 183 -2.86 6.24 -12.05
N CYS A 184 -1.97 5.25 -12.01
CA CYS A 184 -2.20 3.94 -12.65
C CYS A 184 -2.90 2.91 -11.74
N GLY A 185 -3.22 3.27 -10.49
CA GLY A 185 -3.80 2.35 -9.49
C GLY A 185 -2.84 1.29 -8.91
N GLY A 186 -1.54 1.37 -9.19
CA GLY A 186 -0.50 0.49 -8.63
C GLY A 186 -0.21 0.67 -7.13
N TRP A 187 -0.59 1.77 -6.49
CA TRP A 187 -0.55 1.92 -5.04
C TRP A 187 -1.69 2.79 -4.50
N GLN A 188 -2.05 2.58 -3.23
CA GLN A 188 -3.04 3.39 -2.53
C GLN A 188 -2.72 3.53 -1.03
N ILE A 189 -3.15 4.64 -0.45
CA ILE A 189 -3.04 4.98 0.97
C ILE A 189 -4.45 5.21 1.54
N ASN A 190 -4.76 4.49 2.60
CA ASN A 190 -5.96 4.66 3.40
C ASN A 190 -5.56 5.20 4.78
N LEU A 191 -6.33 6.14 5.33
CA LEU A 191 -6.15 6.57 6.71
C LEU A 191 -7.01 5.73 7.66
N ASN A 192 -6.44 5.35 8.79
CA ASN A 192 -7.17 4.68 9.85
C ASN A 192 -7.92 5.71 10.69
N THR A 193 -9.24 5.74 10.52
CA THR A 193 -10.17 6.61 11.27
C THR A 193 -10.81 5.93 12.48
N ARG A 194 -10.61 4.62 12.65
CA ARG A 194 -11.23 3.79 13.70
C ARG A 194 -10.26 3.46 14.85
N SER A 195 -9.23 4.30 15.04
CA SER A 195 -8.26 4.17 16.12
C SER A 195 -7.67 2.75 16.21
N GLN A 196 -7.43 2.24 17.42
CA GLN A 196 -6.83 0.92 17.62
C GLN A 196 -7.63 -0.23 16.99
N ALA A 197 -8.97 -0.14 17.01
CA ALA A 197 -9.83 -1.15 16.39
C ALA A 197 -9.58 -1.24 14.87
N GLY A 198 -9.48 -0.11 14.17
CA GLY A 198 -9.15 -0.11 12.74
C GLY A 198 -7.75 -0.67 12.44
N ALA A 199 -6.79 -0.44 13.33
CA ALA A 199 -5.44 -0.99 13.19
C ALA A 199 -5.42 -2.51 13.42
N LEU A 200 -6.23 -3.02 14.37
CA LEU A 200 -6.41 -4.45 14.62
C LEU A 200 -7.08 -5.15 13.44
N ASP A 201 -8.13 -4.55 12.87
CA ASP A 201 -8.81 -5.07 11.67
C ASP A 201 -7.85 -5.16 10.49
N TRP A 202 -7.07 -4.10 10.24
CA TRP A 202 -6.09 -4.10 9.17
C TRP A 202 -4.96 -5.11 9.42
N ALA A 203 -4.51 -5.25 10.67
CA ALA A 203 -3.51 -6.25 11.04
C ALA A 203 -4.04 -7.68 10.83
N SER A 204 -5.30 -7.94 11.18
CA SER A 204 -5.99 -9.20 10.91
C SER A 204 -6.07 -9.48 9.41
N TYR A 205 -6.54 -8.50 8.63
CA TYR A 205 -6.57 -8.56 7.17
C TYR A 205 -5.20 -8.89 6.56
N ILE A 206 -4.12 -8.25 7.04
CA ILE A 206 -2.77 -8.54 6.58
C ILE A 206 -2.38 -9.98 6.96
N ALA A 207 -2.67 -10.43 8.18
CA ALA A 207 -2.28 -11.77 8.63
C ALA A 207 -2.92 -12.88 7.78
N HIS A 208 -4.18 -12.67 7.37
CA HIS A 208 -4.99 -13.59 6.55
C HIS A 208 -4.67 -13.58 5.05
N GLN A 209 -3.69 -12.80 4.57
CA GLN A 209 -3.46 -12.68 3.12
C GLN A 209 -3.19 -13.99 2.40
N HIS A 210 -2.63 -14.99 3.09
CA HIS A 210 -2.33 -16.29 2.46
C HIS A 210 -3.45 -17.32 2.58
N ASP A 211 -4.42 -17.10 3.47
CA ASP A 211 -5.51 -18.06 3.75
C ASP A 211 -6.48 -18.21 2.58
N LYS A 212 -6.51 -17.22 1.69
CA LYS A 212 -7.31 -17.24 0.47
C LYS A 212 -6.73 -18.15 -0.64
N HIS A 213 -5.52 -18.70 -0.43
CA HIS A 213 -4.87 -19.59 -1.40
C HIS A 213 -4.95 -21.04 -0.96
N THR A 214 -5.16 -21.94 -1.91
CA THR A 214 -5.10 -23.40 -1.67
C THR A 214 -3.68 -23.86 -1.29
N HIS A 215 -2.66 -23.15 -1.76
CA HIS A 215 -1.26 -23.37 -1.45
C HIS A 215 -0.58 -22.04 -1.13
N ALA A 216 0.41 -22.05 -0.25
CA ALA A 216 1.19 -20.86 0.05
C ALA A 216 1.78 -20.27 -1.26
N PRO A 217 1.63 -18.95 -1.49
CA PRO A 217 2.16 -18.33 -2.69
C PRO A 217 3.68 -18.43 -2.72
N ASN A 218 4.23 -18.72 -3.90
CA ASN A 218 5.68 -18.82 -4.09
C ASN A 218 6.32 -17.44 -4.04
N LEU A 219 6.65 -16.98 -2.84
CA LEU A 219 7.28 -15.69 -2.58
C LEU A 219 8.74 -15.89 -2.15
N GLN A 220 9.67 -15.21 -2.82
CA GLN A 220 11.05 -15.13 -2.36
C GLN A 220 11.15 -14.29 -1.08
N GLY A 221 11.95 -14.71 -0.10
CA GLY A 221 12.18 -13.93 1.12
C GLY A 221 11.03 -14.03 2.12
N ARG A 222 10.84 -13.00 2.95
CA ARG A 222 9.89 -13.06 4.08
C ARG A 222 8.53 -12.50 3.67
N ALA A 223 7.47 -13.31 3.77
CA ALA A 223 6.11 -12.90 3.45
C ALA A 223 5.52 -11.89 4.46
N PHE A 224 5.72 -12.12 5.76
CA PHE A 224 5.13 -11.29 6.82
C PHE A 224 6.17 -10.70 7.75
N GLY A 225 5.92 -9.53 8.31
CA GLY A 225 6.80 -9.04 9.36
C GLY A 225 6.29 -7.86 10.15
N ILE A 226 7.07 -7.56 11.19
CA ILE A 226 6.83 -6.53 12.19
C ILE A 226 8.14 -5.76 12.32
N SER A 227 8.04 -4.44 12.28
CA SER A 227 9.18 -3.53 12.41
C SER A 227 9.90 -3.70 13.76
N ARG A 228 11.18 -3.33 13.82
CA ARG A 228 12.00 -3.52 15.02
C ARG A 228 11.44 -2.78 16.24
N ALA A 229 10.80 -1.63 16.04
CA ALA A 229 10.30 -0.77 17.10
C ALA A 229 9.14 -1.39 17.90
N ILE A 230 8.36 -2.30 17.30
CA ILE A 230 7.17 -2.89 17.93
C ILE A 230 7.15 -4.42 17.97
N ASN A 231 8.27 -5.06 17.60
CA ASN A 231 8.36 -6.52 17.63
C ASN A 231 8.44 -7.08 19.05
N ALA A 232 8.38 -8.42 19.16
CA ALA A 232 8.42 -9.11 20.46
C ALA A 232 9.67 -8.78 21.30
N LYS A 233 10.81 -8.43 20.68
CA LYS A 233 12.01 -8.01 21.42
C LYS A 233 11.79 -6.64 22.05
N ALA A 234 11.28 -5.66 21.28
CA ALA A 234 10.97 -4.33 21.80
C ALA A 234 9.93 -4.39 22.92
N GLN A 235 8.87 -5.19 22.73
CA GLN A 235 7.85 -5.44 23.76
C GLN A 235 8.47 -5.95 25.06
N ARG A 236 9.33 -6.99 25.00
CA ARG A 236 10.01 -7.51 26.19
C ARG A 236 10.94 -6.48 26.85
N CYS A 237 11.70 -5.73 26.05
CA CYS A 237 12.60 -4.70 26.58
C CYS A 237 11.84 -3.57 27.29
N ALA A 238 10.61 -3.27 26.85
CA ALA A 238 9.74 -2.29 27.48
C ALA A 238 8.96 -2.85 28.69
N GLY A 239 9.15 -4.13 29.05
CA GLY A 239 8.34 -4.76 30.09
C GLY A 239 6.85 -4.87 29.73
N PHE A 240 6.52 -4.84 28.43
CA PHE A 240 5.13 -4.89 27.97
C PHE A 240 4.54 -6.27 28.23
N ILE A 241 3.59 -6.31 29.17
CA ILE A 241 2.74 -7.46 29.44
C ILE A 241 1.44 -7.20 28.67
N PRO A 242 1.13 -7.98 27.62
CA PRO A 242 -0.16 -7.84 26.97
C PRO A 242 -1.25 -8.13 28.01
N THR A 243 -2.18 -7.21 28.19
CA THR A 243 -3.41 -7.49 28.94
C THR A 243 -4.17 -8.57 28.19
N VAL A 244 -4.21 -9.78 28.75
CA VAL A 244 -5.06 -10.86 28.26
C VAL A 244 -6.47 -10.50 28.68
N GLY A 245 -7.26 -9.91 27.79
CA GLY A 245 -8.64 -9.59 28.09
C GLY A 245 -9.26 -8.61 27.09
N GLU A 246 -10.39 -9.03 26.53
CA GLU A 246 -11.37 -8.22 25.80
C GLU A 246 -11.12 -7.92 24.31
N HIS A 247 -10.89 -8.95 23.50
CA HIS A 247 -11.42 -8.95 22.13
C HIS A 247 -12.07 -10.31 21.85
N HIS A 248 -13.27 -10.51 22.41
CA HIS A 248 -14.16 -11.56 21.98
C HIS A 248 -14.71 -11.24 20.57
N VAL A 249 -14.68 -12.27 19.73
CA VAL A 249 -15.65 -12.65 18.68
C VAL A 249 -16.39 -11.52 17.97
#